data_AF-A0A382K2C1-F1
#
_entry.id   AF-A0A382K2C1-F1
#
_cell.length_a   1.000
_cell.length_b   1.000
_cell.length_c   1.000
_cell.angle_alpha   90.00
_cell.angle_beta   90.00
_cell.angle_gamma   90.00
#
_symmetry.space_group_name_H-M   'P 1'
#
loop_
_entity.id
_entity.type
_entity.pdbx_description
1 polymer ?
#
loop_
_entity_poly.entity_id
_entity_poly.type
_entity_poly.pdbx_seq_one_letter_code
_entity_poly.pdbx_strand_id
1 'polypeptide(L)'
;MSIKCQHVQVLVSLLLTSVIVGCTSGSGGPERFDIVEATIPEMQRAMEEGQITSRELVEAHLVRIAMYEEVVNATIAINPRALQDAERLDRERAEGNVRGPL
;
A
#
# COMPACT_ATOMS: atom_id res chain seq x y z
N MET A 1 -38.65 50.54 -5.73
CA MET A 1 -38.71 49.14 -5.25
C MET A 1 -37.58 48.27 -5.83
N SER A 2 -36.48 48.85 -6.35
CA SER A 2 -35.41 48.11 -7.05
C SER A 2 -34.10 47.92 -6.27
N ILE A 3 -33.90 48.62 -5.14
CA ILE A 3 -32.60 48.61 -4.43
C ILE A 3 -32.48 47.43 -3.45
N LYS A 4 -33.60 46.92 -2.91
CA LYS A 4 -33.59 45.79 -1.96
C LYS A 4 -33.27 44.44 -2.62
N CYS A 5 -33.51 44.30 -3.93
CA CYS A 5 -33.20 43.07 -4.68
C CYS A 5 -31.70 42.94 -4.99
N GLN A 6 -31.00 44.05 -5.18
CA GLN A 6 -29.60 44.06 -5.60
C GLN A 6 -28.64 43.64 -4.47
N HIS A 7 -28.99 43.90 -3.21
CA HIS A 7 -28.21 43.44 -2.05
C HIS A 7 -28.35 41.94 -1.79
N VAL A 8 -29.53 41.35 -2.04
CA VAL A 8 -29.76 39.90 -1.85
C VAL A 8 -29.01 39.09 -2.91
N GLN A 9 -28.90 39.60 -4.14
CA GLN A 9 -28.26 38.89 -5.25
C GLN A 9 -26.72 38.87 -5.17
N VAL A 10 -26.09 39.88 -4.56
CA VAL A 10 -24.63 39.89 -4.30
C VAL A 10 -24.27 38.94 -3.15
N LEU A 11 -25.14 38.82 -2.13
CA LEU A 11 -24.94 37.92 -0.99
C LEU A 11 -25.03 36.43 -1.38
N VAL A 12 -25.90 36.07 -2.32
CA VAL A 12 -25.99 34.70 -2.86
C VAL A 12 -24.78 34.35 -3.73
N SER A 13 -24.21 35.33 -4.43
CA SER A 13 -23.01 35.13 -5.28
C SER A 13 -21.72 34.93 -4.48
N LEU A 14 -21.64 35.48 -3.25
CA LEU A 14 -20.47 35.37 -2.37
C LEU A 14 -20.39 34.04 -1.59
N LEU A 15 -21.47 33.25 -1.60
CA LEU A 15 -21.53 31.92 -0.98
C LEU A 15 -21.35 30.75 -1.98
N LEU A 16 -21.28 31.02 -3.29
CA LEU A 16 -21.17 29.99 -4.33
C LEU A 16 -19.77 29.81 -4.95
N THR A 17 -18.77 30.62 -4.61
CA THR A 17 -17.42 30.49 -5.19
C THR A 17 -16.52 29.45 -4.52
N SER A 18 -16.97 28.77 -3.47
CA SER A 18 -16.15 27.76 -2.77
C SER A 18 -16.23 26.33 -3.34
N VAL A 19 -17.00 26.08 -4.42
CA VAL A 19 -17.33 24.70 -4.86
C VAL A 19 -16.64 24.29 -6.18
N ILE A 20 -15.59 24.99 -6.62
CA ILE A 20 -14.78 24.57 -7.79
C ILE A 20 -13.31 24.33 -7.44
N VAL A 21 -13.03 23.90 -6.21
CA VAL A 21 -11.72 23.36 -5.85
C VAL A 21 -11.89 21.87 -5.55
N GLY A 22 -11.40 21.02 -6.46
CA GLY A 22 -11.02 19.67 -6.08
C GLY A 22 -11.49 18.52 -6.96
N CYS A 23 -11.39 18.60 -8.30
CA CYS A 23 -11.11 17.38 -9.06
C CYS A 23 -9.59 17.22 -9.19
N THR A 24 -8.91 17.00 -8.06
CA THR A 24 -7.61 16.34 -8.09
C THR A 24 -7.89 14.85 -8.13
N SER A 25 -7.93 14.29 -9.33
CA SER A 25 -7.80 12.85 -9.52
C SER A 25 -6.35 12.48 -9.24
N GLY A 26 -5.96 12.50 -7.96
CA GLY A 26 -4.77 11.82 -7.51
C GLY A 26 -5.08 10.33 -7.50
N SER A 27 -4.81 9.63 -8.61
CA SER A 27 -4.71 8.16 -8.62
C SER A 27 -3.42 7.70 -7.92
N GLY A 28 -3.10 8.32 -6.78
CA GLY A 28 -2.04 7.92 -5.89
C GLY A 28 -2.65 7.12 -4.75
N GLY A 29 -3.25 5.96 -5.08
CA GLY A 29 -3.27 4.91 -4.08
C GLY A 29 -1.81 4.58 -3.73
N PRO A 30 -1.49 4.21 -2.48
CA PRO A 30 -0.11 3.83 -2.14
C PRO A 30 0.38 2.81 -3.18
N GLU A 31 1.44 3.17 -3.90
CA GLU A 31 2.05 2.29 -4.89
C GLU A 31 2.44 1.01 -4.14
N ARG A 32 1.76 -0.09 -4.45
CA ARG A 32 1.98 -1.36 -3.76
C ARG A 32 3.40 -1.81 -4.12
N PHE A 33 4.21 -2.12 -3.11
CA PHE A 33 5.58 -2.59 -3.32
C PHE A 33 5.59 -3.81 -4.26
N ASP A 34 6.33 -3.70 -5.37
CA ASP A 34 6.50 -4.81 -6.31
C ASP A 34 7.69 -5.68 -5.88
N ILE A 35 7.41 -6.96 -5.65
CA ILE A 35 8.42 -7.94 -5.23
C ILE A 35 9.23 -8.49 -6.41
N VAL A 36 8.78 -8.27 -7.64
CA VAL A 36 9.41 -8.84 -8.84
C VAL A 36 10.70 -8.07 -9.15
N GLU A 37 11.82 -8.79 -9.20
CA GLU A 37 13.17 -8.22 -9.36
C GLU A 37 13.62 -7.27 -8.23
N ALA A 38 12.87 -7.19 -7.13
CA ALA A 38 13.29 -6.44 -5.95
C ALA A 38 14.50 -7.12 -5.28
N THR A 39 15.54 -6.33 -5.03
CA THR A 39 16.73 -6.80 -4.32
C THR A 39 16.46 -6.92 -2.82
N ILE A 40 17.27 -7.72 -2.11
CA ILE A 40 17.16 -7.86 -0.65
C ILE A 40 17.24 -6.50 0.08
N PRO A 41 18.19 -5.58 -0.25
CA PRO A 41 18.21 -4.26 0.36
C PRO A 41 16.96 -3.43 0.10
N GLU A 42 16.35 -3.54 -1.09
CA GLU A 42 15.10 -2.84 -1.41
C GLU A 42 13.93 -3.40 -0.60
N MET A 43 13.82 -4.72 -0.45
CA MET A 43 12.82 -5.35 0.40
C MET A 43 13.00 -5.00 1.88
N GLN A 44 14.25 -4.96 2.39
CA GLN A 44 14.51 -4.54 3.77
C GLN A 44 14.09 -3.09 4.00
N ARG A 45 14.46 -2.19 3.10
CA ARG A 45 14.04 -0.78 3.16
C ARG A 45 12.52 -0.65 3.11
N ALA A 46 11.84 -1.38 2.23
CA ALA A 46 10.39 -1.35 2.14
C ALA A 46 9.71 -1.85 3.43
N MET A 47 10.28 -2.86 4.10
CA MET A 47 9.81 -3.30 5.42
C MET A 47 10.08 -2.27 6.53
N GLU A 48 11.22 -1.58 6.49
CA GLU A 48 11.55 -0.50 7.44
C GLU A 48 10.63 0.72 7.26
N GLU A 49 10.29 1.04 6.01
CA GLU A 49 9.36 2.11 5.63
C GLU A 49 7.88 1.74 5.83
N GLY A 50 7.59 0.48 6.21
CA GLY A 50 6.23 -0.02 6.42
C GLY A 50 5.41 -0.17 5.13
N GLN A 51 6.07 -0.21 3.97
CA GLN A 51 5.44 -0.40 2.66
C GLN A 51 5.00 -1.84 2.42
N ILE A 52 5.66 -2.79 3.07
CA ILE A 52 5.34 -4.22 3.00
C ILE A 52 5.77 -4.92 4.29
N THR A 53 5.08 -5.99 4.68
CA THR A 53 5.50 -6.86 5.80
C THR A 53 6.15 -8.17 5.32
N SER A 54 6.83 -8.88 6.20
CA SER A 54 7.36 -10.23 5.92
C SER A 54 6.23 -11.19 5.54
N ARG A 55 5.08 -11.13 6.23
CA ARG A 55 3.88 -11.91 5.88
C ARG A 55 3.42 -11.64 4.45
N GLU A 56 3.34 -10.37 4.05
CA GLU A 56 2.92 -9.96 2.71
C GLU A 56 3.94 -10.38 1.63
N LEU A 57 5.24 -10.29 1.92
CA LEU A 57 6.31 -10.82 1.04
C LEU A 57 6.12 -12.33 0.80
N VAL A 58 5.92 -13.11 1.87
CA VAL A 58 5.71 -14.56 1.77
C VAL A 58 4.44 -14.87 1.00
N GLU A 59 3.33 -14.17 1.25
CA GLU A 59 2.09 -14.34 0.48
C GLU A 59 2.29 -14.05 -1.01
N ALA A 60 2.97 -12.96 -1.35
CA ALA A 60 3.23 -12.59 -2.74
C ALA A 60 4.08 -13.67 -3.46
N HIS A 61 5.07 -14.27 -2.78
CA HIS A 61 5.83 -15.39 -3.32
C HIS A 61 5.00 -16.67 -3.45
N LEU A 62 4.16 -17.01 -2.46
CA LEU A 62 3.28 -18.18 -2.53
C LEU A 62 2.27 -18.06 -3.68
N VAL A 63 1.74 -16.86 -3.93
CA VAL A 63 0.88 -16.59 -5.10
C VAL A 63 1.65 -16.81 -6.40
N ARG A 64 2.89 -16.32 -6.51
CA ARG A 64 3.73 -16.55 -7.71
C ARG A 64 4.01 -18.04 -7.92
N ILE A 65 4.33 -18.78 -6.87
CA ILE A 65 4.50 -20.23 -6.94
C ILE A 65 3.22 -20.85 -7.48
N ALA A 66 2.06 -20.57 -6.88
CA ALA A 66 0.78 -21.11 -7.32
C ALA A 66 0.45 -20.78 -8.79
N MET A 67 0.83 -19.60 -9.29
CA MET A 67 0.61 -19.22 -10.69
C MET A 67 1.49 -19.97 -11.69
N TYR A 68 2.69 -20.39 -11.31
CA TYR A 68 3.68 -20.95 -12.24
C TYR A 68 4.03 -22.42 -12.00
N GLU A 69 3.58 -23.02 -10.89
CA GLU A 69 4.01 -24.36 -10.48
C GLU A 69 3.68 -25.44 -11.52
N GLU A 70 2.54 -25.36 -12.22
CA GLU A 70 2.16 -26.36 -13.23
C GLU A 70 3.12 -26.43 -14.43
N VAL A 71 3.82 -25.33 -14.73
CA VAL A 71 4.72 -25.23 -15.88
C VAL A 71 6.18 -25.36 -15.44
N VAL A 72 6.55 -24.65 -14.37
CA VAL A 72 7.94 -24.57 -13.90
C VAL A 72 8.29 -25.77 -13.01
N ASN A 73 7.32 -26.25 -12.21
CA ASN A 73 7.47 -27.39 -11.30
C ASN A 73 8.74 -27.31 -10.44
N ALA A 74 9.01 -26.13 -9.87
CA ALA A 74 10.22 -25.86 -9.10
C ALA A 74 10.07 -26.17 -7.60
N THR A 75 8.84 -26.33 -7.10
CA THR A 75 8.58 -26.37 -5.67
C THR A 75 8.16 -27.77 -5.23
N ILE A 76 9.08 -28.51 -4.61
CA ILE A 76 8.80 -29.89 -4.14
C ILE A 76 7.79 -29.91 -2.99
N ALA A 77 7.87 -28.94 -2.07
CA ALA A 77 6.98 -28.83 -0.92
C ALA A 77 6.95 -27.39 -0.37
N ILE A 78 5.80 -27.01 0.18
CA ILE A 78 5.61 -25.74 0.90
C ILE A 78 5.74 -25.97 2.40
N ASN A 79 6.47 -25.10 3.11
CA ASN A 79 6.48 -25.11 4.58
C ASN A 79 5.09 -24.66 5.10
N PRO A 80 4.33 -25.52 5.81
CA PRO A 80 2.99 -25.18 6.28
C PRO A 80 2.98 -24.06 7.33
N ARG A 81 4.13 -23.72 7.91
CA ARG A 81 4.28 -22.65 8.91
C ARG A 81 4.82 -21.35 8.32
N ALA A 82 5.04 -21.25 7.01
CA ALA A 82 5.72 -20.10 6.39
C ALA A 82 5.07 -18.75 6.78
N LEU A 83 3.74 -18.66 6.72
CA LEU A 83 3.01 -17.46 7.10
C LEU A 83 3.11 -17.17 8.62
N GLN A 84 3.04 -18.20 9.46
CA GLN A 84 3.17 -18.05 10.91
C GLN A 84 4.57 -17.57 11.32
N ASP A 85 5.61 -18.10 10.66
CA ASP A 85 6.98 -17.67 10.87
C ASP A 85 7.18 -16.21 10.42
N ALA A 86 6.61 -15.83 9.28
CA ALA A 86 6.65 -14.45 8.78
C ALA A 86 5.94 -13.46 9.72
N GLU A 87 4.73 -13.80 10.18
CA GLU A 87 4.00 -13.01 11.18
C GLU A 87 4.79 -12.84 12.49
N ARG A 88 5.50 -13.89 12.91
CA ARG A 88 6.37 -13.82 14.10
C ARG A 88 7.52 -12.84 13.88
N LEU A 89 8.16 -12.86 12.72
CA LEU A 89 9.23 -11.92 12.37
C LEU A 89 8.72 -10.48 12.25
N ASP A 90 7.50 -10.28 11.74
CA ASP A 90 6.85 -8.96 11.72
C ASP A 90 6.64 -8.41 13.14
N ARG A 91 6.20 -9.25 14.08
CA ARG A 91 6.07 -8.84 15.50
C ARG A 91 7.42 -8.49 16.11
N GLU A 92 8.43 -9.33 15.91
CA GLU A 92 9.78 -9.06 16.41
C GLU A 92 10.35 -7.75 15.83
N ARG A 93 10.15 -7.49 14.54
CA ARG A 93 10.55 -6.23 13.89
C ARG A 93 9.82 -5.02 14.49
N ALA A 94 8.51 -5.13 14.74
CA ALA A 94 7.71 -4.08 15.38
C ALA A 94 8.16 -3.79 16.83
N GLU A 95 8.71 -4.78 17.51
CA GLU A 95 9.32 -4.65 18.84
C GLU A 95 10.77 -4.11 18.80
N GLY A 96 11.33 -3.87 17.60
CA GLY A 96 12.70 -3.42 17.40
C GLY A 96 13.75 -4.55 17.39
N ASN A 97 13.33 -5.81 17.43
CA ASN A 97 14.19 -7.00 17.45
C ASN A 97 14.51 -7.50 16.03
N VAL A 98 15.19 -6.70 15.22
CA VAL A 98 15.62 -7.10 13.86
C VAL A 98 16.84 -8.02 13.93
N ARG A 99 16.76 -9.19 13.28
CA ARG A 99 17.77 -10.26 13.39
C ARG A 99 19.00 -10.10 12.50
N GLY A 100 18.97 -9.15 11.57
CA GLY A 100 20.03 -8.92 10.60
C GLY A 100 19.47 -8.49 9.24
N PRO A 101 20.28 -8.59 8.17
CA PRO A 101 19.86 -8.20 6.82
C PRO A 101 18.92 -9.20 6.13
N LEU A 102 18.61 -10.34 6.76
CA LEU A 102 17.69 -11.38 6.28
C LEU A 102 16.52 -11.57 7.25
#